data_AF-A0A3D1ZJN1-F1
#
_entry.id   AF-A0A3D1ZJN1-F1
#
_cell.length_a   1.000
_cell.length_b   1.000
_cell.length_c   1.000
_cell.angle_alpha   90.00
_cell.angle_beta   90.00
_cell.angle_gamma   90.00
#
_symmetry.space_group_name_H-M   'P 1'
#
loop_
_entity.id
_entity.type
_entity.pdbx_description
1 polymer ?
#
loop_
_entity_poly.entity_id
_entity_poly.type
_entity_poly.pdbx_seq_one_letter_code
_entity_poly.pdbx_strand_id
1 'polypeptide(L)'
;FRVDEGDVLLVRTGQLPRRNVEGPVNFQQVGGTACQAACLPLFYERGIAMKRTDISNDVIPNGYPSLTNPIHQVGLVAMGLWILDRANLEDPSQKCSELNR
;
A
#
# COMPACT_ATOMS: atom_id res chain seq x y z
N PHE A 1 12.18 6.76 -9.15
CA PHE A 1 11.37 7.71 -8.37
C PHE A 1 12.18 8.17 -7.17
N ARG A 2 11.89 9.35 -6.61
CA ARG A 2 12.54 9.87 -5.40
C ARG A 2 11.51 9.88 -4.28
N VAL A 3 11.93 9.51 -3.07
CA VAL A 3 11.15 9.61 -1.84
C VAL A 3 12.08 10.23 -0.82
N ASP A 4 11.65 11.33 -0.21
CA ASP A 4 12.39 12.06 0.79
C ASP A 4 11.67 11.96 2.16
N GLU A 5 12.39 12.33 3.21
CA GLU A 5 11.87 12.31 4.59
C GLU A 5 10.62 13.19 4.71
N GLY A 6 9.60 12.67 5.39
CA GLY A 6 8.31 13.34 5.57
C GLY A 6 7.30 13.11 4.44
N ASP A 7 7.68 12.47 3.33
CA ASP A 7 6.77 12.21 2.23
C ASP A 7 5.62 11.27 2.62
N VAL A 8 4.46 11.47 1.97
CA VAL A 8 3.33 10.54 1.99
C VAL A 8 3.42 9.63 0.76
N LEU A 9 3.63 8.34 0.98
CA LEU A 9 3.75 7.36 -0.09
C LEU A 9 2.38 6.75 -0.46
N LEU A 10 1.89 7.11 -1.64
CA LEU A 10 0.66 6.55 -2.21
C LEU A 10 1.00 5.47 -3.24
N VAL A 11 0.49 4.25 -3.05
CA VAL A 11 0.75 3.12 -3.94
C VAL A 11 -0.56 2.67 -4.58
N ARG A 12 -0.72 2.94 -5.88
CA ARG A 12 -1.83 2.43 -6.68
C ARG A 12 -1.54 1.01 -7.15
N THR A 13 -2.30 0.05 -6.64
CA THR A 13 -2.19 -1.37 -7.01
C THR A 13 -3.07 -1.75 -8.19
N GLY A 14 -4.07 -0.91 -8.51
CA GLY A 14 -5.05 -1.19 -9.57
C GLY A 14 -6.17 -2.14 -9.12
N GLN A 15 -6.22 -2.51 -7.85
CA GLN A 15 -7.29 -3.37 -7.35
C GLN A 15 -8.62 -2.62 -7.22
N LEU A 16 -8.62 -1.32 -6.88
CA LEU A 16 -9.84 -0.53 -6.85
C LEU A 16 -10.53 -0.44 -8.23
N PRO A 17 -9.84 -0.05 -9.33
CA PRO A 17 -10.48 -0.01 -10.65
C PRO A 17 -10.93 -1.40 -11.10
N ARG A 18 -10.14 -2.45 -10.83
CA ARG A 18 -10.58 -3.84 -11.08
C ARG A 18 -11.89 -4.14 -10.36
N ARG A 19 -11.99 -3.84 -9.06
CA ARG A 19 -13.21 -4.05 -8.26
C ARG A 19 -14.41 -3.29 -8.82
N ASN A 20 -14.20 -2.09 -9.37
CA ASN A 20 -15.28 -1.30 -9.94
C ASN A 20 -15.83 -1.89 -11.25
N VAL A 21 -15.02 -2.65 -11.99
CA VAL A 21 -15.41 -3.30 -13.25
C VAL A 21 -15.92 -4.73 -13.03
N GLU A 22 -15.19 -5.55 -12.24
CA GLU A 22 -15.44 -6.98 -12.07
C GLU A 22 -16.26 -7.31 -10.80
N GLY A 23 -16.43 -6.33 -9.91
CA GLY A 23 -17.04 -6.55 -8.60
C GLY A 23 -16.04 -6.99 -7.51
N PRO A 24 -16.52 -7.14 -6.27
CA PRO A 24 -15.68 -7.55 -5.14
C PRO A 24 -15.27 -9.02 -5.24
N VAL A 25 -14.07 -9.33 -4.72
CA VAL A 25 -13.53 -10.69 -4.62
C VAL A 25 -13.17 -11.02 -3.18
N ASN A 26 -13.13 -12.31 -2.85
CA ASN A 26 -12.59 -12.76 -1.57
C ASN A 26 -11.06 -12.87 -1.66
N PHE A 27 -10.34 -11.89 -1.10
CA PHE A 27 -8.87 -11.86 -1.12
C PHE A 27 -8.21 -13.04 -0.41
N GLN A 28 -8.90 -13.73 0.50
CA GLN A 28 -8.37 -14.96 1.12
C GLN A 28 -8.33 -16.13 0.13
N GLN A 29 -9.14 -16.08 -0.93
CA GLN A 29 -9.17 -17.12 -1.97
C GLN A 29 -8.30 -16.77 -3.17
N VAL A 30 -8.34 -15.52 -3.64
CA VAL A 30 -7.68 -15.09 -4.89
C VAL A 30 -6.36 -14.35 -4.67
N GLY A 31 -6.02 -14.05 -3.41
CA GLY A 31 -4.87 -13.22 -3.05
C GLY A 31 -5.14 -11.72 -3.19
N GLY A 32 -4.36 -10.92 -2.46
CA GLY A 32 -4.47 -9.46 -2.41
C GLY A 32 -3.11 -8.80 -2.68
N THR A 33 -3.10 -7.76 -3.50
CA THR A 33 -1.86 -7.07 -3.91
C THR A 33 -1.56 -5.89 -3.00
N ALA A 34 -0.35 -5.83 -2.46
CA ALA A 34 0.20 -4.66 -1.80
C ALA A 34 1.74 -4.72 -1.84
N CYS A 35 2.41 -3.74 -1.22
CA CYS A 35 3.86 -3.83 -0.98
C CYS A 35 4.16 -5.05 -0.09
N GLN A 36 5.21 -5.79 -0.42
CA GLN A 36 5.70 -6.89 0.42
C GLN A 36 6.40 -6.32 1.66
N ALA A 37 6.43 -7.07 2.76
CA ALA A 37 7.01 -6.62 4.03
C ALA A 37 8.50 -6.22 3.94
N ALA A 38 9.27 -6.75 2.98
CA ALA A 38 10.65 -6.34 2.73
C ALA A 38 10.77 -4.92 2.17
N CYS A 39 9.66 -4.22 1.89
CA CYS A 39 9.68 -2.77 1.65
C CYS A 39 9.79 -1.96 2.95
N LEU A 40 9.56 -2.55 4.14
CA LEU A 40 9.61 -1.83 5.42
C LEU A 40 10.98 -1.19 5.72
N PRO A 41 12.13 -1.86 5.48
CA PRO A 41 13.44 -1.21 5.63
C PRO A 41 13.56 0.05 4.77
N LEU A 42 13.12 0.00 3.51
CA LEU A 42 13.13 1.17 2.63
C LEU A 42 12.24 2.29 3.19
N PHE A 43 11.05 1.97 3.66
CA PHE A 43 10.13 2.97 4.24
C PHE A 43 10.73 3.65 5.48
N TYR A 44 11.41 2.87 6.32
CA TYR A 44 12.12 3.36 7.50
C TYR A 44 13.30 4.25 7.12
N GLU A 45 14.19 3.77 6.23
CA GLU A 45 15.36 4.51 5.75
C GLU A 45 15.00 5.82 5.07
N ARG A 46 13.85 5.87 4.38
CA ARG A 46 13.34 7.08 3.73
C ARG A 46 12.58 8.01 4.65
N GLY A 47 12.27 7.60 5.88
CA GLY A 47 11.55 8.43 6.84
C GLY A 47 10.17 8.89 6.34
N ILE A 48 9.43 8.05 5.63
CA ILE A 48 8.10 8.44 5.12
C ILE A 48 7.13 8.69 6.29
N ALA A 49 6.32 9.73 6.19
CA ALA A 49 5.37 10.09 7.24
C ALA A 49 4.13 9.18 7.24
N MET A 50 3.70 8.74 6.05
CA MET A 50 2.49 7.94 5.88
C MET A 50 2.55 7.05 4.65
N LYS A 51 1.88 5.89 4.72
CA LYS A 51 1.66 4.99 3.58
C LYS A 51 0.17 4.78 3.30
N ARG A 52 -0.19 4.75 2.01
CA ARG A 52 -1.54 4.48 1.51
C ARG A 52 -1.50 3.46 0.36
N THR A 53 -2.52 2.60 0.28
CA THR A 53 -2.88 1.86 -0.94
C THR A 53 -4.35 2.07 -1.30
N ASP A 54 -4.73 1.68 -2.52
CA ASP A 54 -6.10 1.71 -3.01
C ASP A 54 -7.00 0.61 -2.41
N ILE A 55 -6.42 -0.41 -1.76
CA ILE A 55 -7.15 -1.38 -0.91
C ILE A 55 -6.40 -1.66 0.40
N SER A 56 -5.86 -2.86 0.60
CA SER A 56 -5.15 -3.30 1.80
C SER A 56 -3.70 -2.86 1.72
N ASN A 57 -3.10 -2.47 2.84
CA ASN A 57 -1.66 -2.21 2.89
C ASN A 57 -0.81 -3.48 3.01
N ASP A 58 -1.42 -4.65 3.29
CA ASP A 58 -0.75 -5.95 3.31
C ASP A 58 -1.10 -6.81 2.10
N VAL A 59 -0.08 -7.50 1.62
CA VAL A 59 -0.20 -8.55 0.62
C VAL A 59 -0.83 -9.80 1.24
N ILE A 60 -1.67 -10.50 0.46
CA ILE A 60 -2.31 -11.74 0.87
C ILE A 60 -2.00 -12.80 -0.20
N PRO A 61 -1.44 -13.98 0.18
CA PRO A 61 -0.90 -14.31 1.50
C PRO A 61 0.39 -13.52 1.81
N ASN A 62 0.63 -13.24 3.10
CA ASN A 62 1.73 -12.37 3.51
C ASN A 62 3.11 -13.06 3.59
N GLY A 63 3.15 -14.40 3.67
CA GLY A 63 4.38 -15.21 3.72
C GLY A 63 5.06 -15.33 5.09
N TYR A 64 4.50 -14.76 6.16
CA TYR A 64 5.07 -14.77 7.51
C TYR A 64 4.19 -15.56 8.47
N PRO A 65 4.65 -16.72 8.97
CA PRO A 65 3.82 -17.61 9.80
C PRO A 65 3.31 -16.98 11.11
N SER A 66 4.07 -16.03 11.67
CA SER A 66 3.77 -15.38 12.96
C SER A 66 3.04 -14.05 12.82
N LEU A 67 2.79 -13.56 11.61
CA LEU A 67 2.21 -12.24 11.36
C LEU A 67 0.97 -12.36 10.48
N THR A 68 -0.07 -11.60 10.80
CA THR A 68 -1.27 -11.50 9.96
C THR A 68 -1.17 -10.35 8.97
N ASN A 69 -0.52 -9.27 9.38
CA ASN A 69 -0.45 -8.01 8.66
C ASN A 69 0.91 -7.35 8.87
N PRO A 70 1.99 -7.86 8.26
CA PRO A 70 3.35 -7.38 8.53
C PRO A 70 3.53 -5.86 8.36
N ILE A 71 2.89 -5.24 7.36
CA ILE A 71 2.97 -3.80 7.13
C ILE A 71 2.28 -3.03 8.26
N HIS A 72 1.12 -3.48 8.72
CA HIS A 72 0.46 -2.86 9.87
C HIS A 72 1.22 -3.10 11.17
N GLN A 73 1.61 -4.34 11.44
CA GLN A 73 2.23 -4.72 12.70
C GLN A 73 3.60 -4.08 12.89
N VAL A 74 4.45 -4.08 11.85
CA VAL A 74 5.77 -3.46 11.95
C VAL A 74 5.69 -1.95 11.70
N GLY A 75 4.96 -1.53 10.67
CA GLY A 75 4.82 -0.12 10.29
C GLY A 75 4.19 0.72 11.40
N LEU A 76 3.00 0.35 11.91
CA LEU A 76 2.34 1.14 12.93
C LEU A 76 3.05 1.03 14.29
N VAL A 77 3.35 -0.20 14.73
CA VAL A 77 3.78 -0.43 16.13
C VAL A 77 5.27 -0.17 16.33
N ALA A 78 6.13 -0.68 15.44
CA ALA A 78 7.57 -0.59 15.61
C ALA A 78 8.16 0.68 14.98
N MET A 79 7.61 1.14 13.85
CA MET A 79 8.14 2.30 13.12
C MET A 79 7.40 3.61 13.42
N GLY A 80 6.17 3.56 13.95
CA GLY A 80 5.33 4.75 14.11
C GLY A 80 4.81 5.32 12.78
N LEU A 81 4.81 4.52 11.72
CA LEU A 81 4.34 4.90 10.39
C LEU A 81 2.82 5.02 10.38
N TRP A 82 2.30 6.16 9.93
CA TRP A 82 0.86 6.30 9.70
C TRP A 82 0.42 5.46 8.49
N ILE A 83 -0.68 4.73 8.64
CA ILE A 83 -1.25 3.91 7.56
C ILE A 83 -2.68 4.34 7.32
N LEU A 84 -3.03 4.46 6.05
CA LEU A 84 -4.38 4.73 5.63
C LEU A 84 -4.77 3.68 4.56
N ASP A 85 -5.91 3.01 4.75
CA ASP A 85 -6.40 1.97 3.86
C ASP A 85 -7.42 2.49 2.85
N ARG A 86 -7.57 1.76 1.74
CA ARG A 86 -8.65 1.90 0.75
C ARG A 86 -8.82 3.32 0.19
N ALA A 87 -7.73 3.93 -0.32
CA ALA A 87 -7.85 5.20 -1.05
C ALA A 87 -8.54 5.03 -2.39
N ASN A 88 -9.31 6.04 -2.77
CA ASN A 88 -9.43 6.31 -4.18
C ASN A 88 -8.14 7.00 -4.68
N LEU A 89 -7.34 6.28 -5.47
CA LEU A 89 -6.15 6.80 -6.12
C LEU A 89 -6.33 6.98 -7.64
N GLU A 90 -7.55 6.81 -8.18
CA GLU A 90 -7.78 6.89 -9.63
C GLU A 90 -7.61 8.32 -10.14
N ASP A 91 -8.30 9.29 -9.54
CA ASP A 91 -8.20 10.70 -9.92
C ASP A 91 -6.75 11.24 -9.84
N PRO A 92 -6.01 11.07 -8.73
CA PRO A 92 -4.62 11.53 -8.68
C PRO A 92 -3.73 10.76 -9.66
N SER A 93 -3.92 9.44 -9.84
CA SER A 93 -3.10 8.67 -10.79
C SER A 93 -3.32 9.11 -12.23
N GLN A 94 -4.57 9.38 -12.62
CA GLN A 94 -4.87 9.92 -13.94
C GLN A 94 -4.18 11.27 -14.11
N LYS A 95 -4.28 12.15 -13.10
CA LYS A 95 -3.67 13.48 -13.19
C LYS A 95 -2.15 13.43 -13.29
N CYS A 96 -1.52 12.53 -12.54
CA CYS A 96 -0.08 12.27 -12.63
C CYS A 96 0.34 11.82 -14.04
N SER A 97 -0.44 10.92 -14.65
CA SER A 97 -0.19 10.47 -16.02
C SER A 97 -0.32 11.59 -17.06
N GLU A 98 -1.32 12.45 -16.93
CA GLU A 98 -1.52 13.62 -17.82
C GLU A 98 -0.38 14.62 -17.71
N LEU A 99 0.17 14.80 -16.50
CA LEU A 99 1.22 15.78 -16.22
C LEU A 99 2.65 15.21 -16.31
N ASN A 100 2.78 13.90 -16.54
CA ASN A 100 4.03 13.16 -16.53
C ASN A 100 4.84 13.37 -15.22
N ARG A 101 4.15 13.35 -14.08
CA ARG A 101 4.74 13.46 -12.73
C ARG A 101 3.89 12.80 -11.67
#